data_AF-A0A9E2U6J4-F1
#
_entry.id   AF-A0A9E2U6J4-F1
#
_cell.length_a   1.000
_cell.length_b   1.000
_cell.length_c   1.000
_cell.angle_alpha   90.00
_cell.angle_beta   90.00
_cell.angle_gamma   90.00
#
_symmetry.space_group_name_H-M   'P 1'
#
loop_
_entity.id
_entity.type
_entity.pdbx_description
1 polymer ?
#
loop_
_entity_poly.entity_id
_entity_poly.type
_entity_poly.pdbx_seq_one_letter_code
_entity_poly.pdbx_strand_id
1 'polypeptide(L)' 'GLTVEYMGWMLKLFDGVAALENSELVLSDRPGLGLTFREDTISRYKVA' A
#
# COMPACT_ATOMS: atom_id res chain seq x y z
N GLY A 1 -7.48 -19.87 5.46
CA GLY A 1 -7.15 -18.58 4.83
C GLY A 1 -5.86 -18.07 5.45
N LEU A 2 -5.02 -17.40 4.66
CA LEU A 2 -3.89 -16.65 5.18
C LEU A 2 -4.43 -15.36 5.79
N THR A 3 -4.23 -15.16 7.09
CA THR A 3 -4.59 -13.91 7.76
C THR A 3 -3.38 -13.00 7.77
N VAL A 4 -3.60 -11.71 7.51
CA VAL A 4 -2.56 -10.68 7.48
C VAL A 4 -2.98 -9.53 8.38
N GLU A 5 -2.01 -8.96 9.08
CA GLU A 5 -2.23 -7.77 9.89
C GLU A 5 -2.48 -6.56 8.99
N TYR A 6 -3.49 -5.75 9.33
CA TYR A 6 -3.80 -4.51 8.61
C TYR A 6 -3.33 -3.29 9.40
N MET A 7 -2.44 -2.49 8.79
CA MET A 7 -1.90 -1.27 9.40
C MET A 7 -2.04 -0.09 8.43
N GLY A 8 -3.13 0.67 8.58
CA GLY A 8 -3.52 1.73 7.63
C GLY A 8 -2.57 2.93 7.54
N TRP A 9 -1.68 3.11 8.50
CA TRP A 9 -0.88 4.35 8.66
C TRP A 9 0.14 4.62 7.55
N MET A 10 0.63 3.58 6.88
CA MET A 10 1.68 3.67 5.86
C MET A 10 1.11 3.69 4.44
N LEU A 11 -0.18 3.41 4.27
CA LEU A 11 -0.82 3.30 2.96
C LEU A 11 -0.75 4.61 2.15
N LYS A 12 -0.66 5.74 2.84
CA LYS A 12 -0.51 7.06 2.20
C LYS A 12 0.81 7.21 1.43
N LEU A 13 1.83 6.43 1.78
CA LEU A 13 3.14 6.46 1.11
C LEU A 13 3.10 5.85 -0.29
N PHE A 14 2.10 5.01 -0.60
CA PHE A 14 2.11 4.18 -1.80
C PHE A 14 0.88 4.41 -2.69
N ASP A 15 1.10 4.45 -4.00
CA ASP A 15 0.09 4.14 -5.00
C ASP A 15 0.00 2.61 -5.19
N GLY A 16 -1.20 2.11 -5.52
CA GLY A 16 -1.43 0.69 -5.79
C GLY A 16 -1.69 -0.18 -4.56
N VAL A 17 -1.98 0.41 -3.40
CA VAL A 17 -2.37 -0.32 -2.19
C VAL A 17 -3.59 -1.21 -2.46
N ALA A 18 -3.50 -2.48 -2.03
CA ALA A 18 -4.58 -3.44 -2.14
C ALA A 18 -5.89 -2.91 -1.52
N ALA A 19 -7.00 -3.09 -2.24
CA ALA A 19 -8.32 -2.74 -1.74
C ALA A 19 -8.74 -3.70 -0.61
N LEU A 20 -9.46 -3.17 0.36
CA LEU A 20 -10.11 -3.97 1.40
C LEU A 20 -11.59 -4.09 1.05
N GLU A 21 -12.03 -5.29 0.69
CA GLU A 21 -13.42 -5.57 0.30
C GLU A 21 -13.92 -6.77 1.11
N ASN A 22 -15.08 -6.64 1.76
CA ASN A 22 -15.65 -7.70 2.60
C ASN A 22 -14.70 -8.25 3.68
N SER A 23 -13.83 -7.40 4.24
CA SER A 23 -12.76 -7.78 5.18
C SER A 23 -11.65 -8.66 4.59
N GLU A 24 -11.53 -8.71 3.26
CA GLU A 24 -10.49 -9.41 2.53
C GLU A 24 -9.63 -8.41 1.75
N LEU A 25 -8.32 -8.68 1.66
CA LEU A 25 -7.43 -7.90 0.80
C LEU A 25 -7.50 -8.46 -0.62
N VAL A 26 -7.90 -7.60 -1.56
CA VAL A 26 -7.96 -7.93 -2.98
C VAL A 26 -6.55 -7.83 -3.58
N LEU A 27 -6.05 -8.93 -4.15
CA LEU A 27 -4.74 -8.97 -4.77
C LEU A 27 -4.70 -8.14 -6.07
N SER A 28 -3.59 -7.44 -6.27
CA SER A 28 -3.37 -6.57 -7.43
C SER A 28 -2.84 -7.37 -8.62
N ASP A 29 -3.31 -7.03 -9.83
CA ASP A 29 -2.78 -7.57 -11.09
C ASP A 29 -1.51 -6.84 -11.58
N ARG A 30 -1.07 -5.80 -10.86
CA ARG A 30 0.15 -5.07 -11.21
C ARG A 30 1.39 -5.95 -10.95
N PRO A 31 2.43 -5.85 -11.79
CA PRO A 31 3.63 -6.67 -11.61
C PRO A 31 4.36 -6.36 -10.30
N GLY A 32 5.11 -7.36 -9.80
CA GLY A 32 5.89 -7.23 -8.57
C GLY A 32 5.02 -7.12 -7.32
N LEU A 33 5.35 -6.18 -6.43
CA LEU A 33 4.54 -5.91 -5.22
C LEU A 33 3.28 -5.08 -5.53
N GLY A 34 3.12 -4.61 -6.77
CA GLY A 34 1.98 -3.76 -7.17
C GLY A 34 1.97 -2.35 -6.56
N LEU A 35 3.05 -1.96 -5.87
CA LEU A 35 3.19 -0.69 -5.16
C LEU A 35 4.20 0.23 -5.86
N THR A 36 3.95 1.53 -5.78
CA THR A 36 4.92 2.57 -6.14
C THR A 36 4.85 3.69 -5.12
N PHE A 37 5.98 4.31 -4.77
CA PHE A 37 5.96 5.44 -3.85
C PHE A 37 5.23 6.64 -4.44
N ARG A 38 4.45 7.31 -3.61
CA ARG A 38 3.92 8.64 -3.91
C ARG A 38 5.01 9.66 -3.68
N GLU A 39 5.63 10.11 -4.77
CA GLU A 39 6.80 11.00 -4.73
C GLU A 39 6.56 12.30 -3.97
N ASP A 40 5.35 12.87 -4.06
CA ASP A 40 4.96 14.07 -3.31
C ASP A 40 5.00 13.84 -1.79
N THR A 41 4.51 12.67 -1.36
CA THR A 41 4.45 12.26 0.04
C THR A 41 5.85 11.94 0.55
N ILE A 42 6.65 11.20 -0.22
CA ILE A 42 8.04 10.90 0.15
C ILE A 42 8.86 12.18 0.24
N SER A 43 8.74 13.08 -0.73
CA SER A 43 9.49 14.36 -0.73
C SER A 43 9.18 15.20 0.51
N ARG A 44 7.95 15.17 1.01
CA ARG A 44 7.53 15.88 2.23
C ARG A 44 8.12 15.31 3.52
N TYR A 45 8.33 13.99 3.59
CA TYR A 45 8.71 13.31 4.84
C TYR A 45 10.10 12.67 4.83
N LYS A 46 10.86 12.77 3.73
CA LYS A 46 12.25 12.28 3.65
C LYS A 46 13.14 13.00 4.67
N VAL A 47 14.06 12.26 5.28
CA VAL A 47 15.10 12.77 6.18
C VAL A 47 16.46 12.56 5.49
N ALA A 48 17.37 13.52 5.67
CA ALA A 48 18.70 13.53 5.08
C ALA A 48 19.71 12.67 5.87
#